data_AF-A0A534VS98-F1
#
_entry.id   AF-A0A534VS98-F1
#
_cell.length_a   1.000
_cell.length_b   1.000
_cell.length_c   1.000
_cell.angle_alpha   90.00
_cell.angle_beta   90.00
_cell.angle_gamma   90.00
#
_symmetry.space_group_name_H-M   'P 1'
#
loop_
_entity.id
_entity.type
_entity.pdbx_description
1 polymer ?
#
loop_
_entity_poly.entity_id
_entity_poly.type
_entity_poly.pdbx_seq_one_letter_code
_entity_poly.pdbx_strand_id
1 'polypeptide(L)'
;MYAGPQAAHLTRFPAPDGRDGGLDATYHVPMLSSAERQQRQLAPVRHGLYVRAANGRQLRDRAVQRLVSKLRQAIPWLTPSDLPAARAWCEAEVLSRLVFHELRVNGITTGQGEPRRLLSEYRQLRSAQLGYARELAMTPQARKALGADPGREGDAVENFRSYVASRDAKRHDARTAS
;
A
#
# COMPACT_ATOMS: atom_id res chain seq x y z
N MET A 1 29.00 -55.80 -36.59
CA MET A 1 29.53 -56.35 -35.33
C MET A 1 30.18 -55.22 -34.53
N TYR A 2 29.60 -54.97 -33.35
CA TYR A 2 30.04 -54.28 -32.12
C TYR A 2 31.10 -53.16 -32.01
N ALA A 3 30.76 -52.29 -31.03
CA ALA A 3 31.53 -51.32 -30.22
C ALA A 3 31.94 -50.02 -30.92
N GLY A 4 31.65 -48.80 -30.46
CA GLY A 4 31.17 -48.24 -29.20
C GLY A 4 31.91 -46.88 -29.02
N PRO A 5 31.27 -45.76 -28.66
CA PRO A 5 31.92 -44.45 -28.69
C PRO A 5 32.69 -44.16 -27.38
N GLN A 6 34.00 -43.93 -27.47
CA GLN A 6 34.79 -43.40 -26.36
C GLN A 6 34.76 -41.87 -26.37
N ALA A 7 34.23 -41.31 -25.28
CA ALA A 7 34.29 -39.89 -24.97
C ALA A 7 35.65 -39.51 -24.34
N ALA A 8 35.89 -38.19 -24.35
CA ALA A 8 36.68 -37.40 -23.39
C ALA A 8 37.99 -36.79 -23.94
N HIS A 9 37.94 -35.47 -24.16
CA HIS A 9 39.09 -34.60 -23.89
C HIS A 9 38.55 -33.21 -23.49
N LEU A 10 38.32 -33.03 -22.18
CA LEU A 10 38.26 -31.71 -21.56
C LEU A 10 39.46 -31.60 -20.60
N THR A 11 40.15 -30.49 -20.77
CA THR A 11 41.41 -30.04 -20.16
C THR A 11 41.46 -30.14 -18.63
N ARG A 12 42.60 -30.66 -18.16
CA ARG A 12 43.04 -30.79 -16.77
C ARG A 12 43.62 -29.46 -16.28
N PHE A 13 43.01 -28.84 -15.27
CA PHE A 13 43.63 -27.80 -14.42
C PHE A 13 44.06 -28.44 -13.08
N PRO A 14 45.10 -27.93 -12.41
CA PRO A 14 45.89 -28.66 -11.41
C PRO A 14 45.21 -28.73 -10.04
N ALA A 15 45.56 -29.77 -9.28
CA ALA A 15 45.09 -29.98 -7.92
C ALA A 15 45.70 -28.95 -6.94
N PRO A 16 44.92 -28.42 -5.98
CA PRO A 16 45.44 -27.51 -4.97
C PRO A 16 46.26 -28.26 -3.92
N ASP A 17 47.42 -27.68 -3.58
CA ASP A 17 48.33 -28.14 -2.54
C ASP A 17 47.64 -28.08 -1.18
N GLY A 18 47.68 -29.20 -0.46
CA GLY A 18 46.98 -29.38 0.79
C GLY A 18 47.79 -28.81 1.94
N ARG A 19 47.45 -27.59 2.35
CA ARG A 19 47.61 -27.08 3.73
C ARG A 19 47.08 -25.64 3.79
N ASP A 20 45.86 -25.49 4.29
CA ASP A 20 45.46 -24.49 5.30
C ASP A 20 43.93 -24.51 5.44
N GLY A 21 43.45 -24.46 6.69
CA GLY A 21 42.12 -24.91 7.08
C GLY A 21 40.95 -23.99 6.67
N GLY A 22 39.78 -24.65 6.54
CA GLY A 22 38.47 -24.04 6.78
C GLY A 22 37.72 -23.59 5.53
N LEU A 23 36.50 -24.12 5.38
CA LEU A 23 35.42 -23.72 4.46
C LEU A 23 35.47 -24.32 3.05
N ASP A 24 35.04 -25.58 2.92
CA ASP A 24 34.37 -26.02 1.69
C ASP A 24 33.25 -27.02 2.02
N ALA A 25 32.15 -26.47 2.53
CA ALA A 25 30.89 -27.19 2.61
C ALA A 25 30.35 -27.33 1.17
N THR A 26 30.77 -28.41 0.51
CA THR A 26 30.16 -28.94 -0.71
C THR A 26 28.63 -28.84 -0.59
N TYR A 27 27.99 -27.97 -1.37
CA TYR A 27 26.53 -27.88 -1.43
C TYR A 27 25.98 -29.15 -2.09
N HIS A 28 25.79 -30.21 -1.31
CA HIS A 28 24.99 -31.33 -1.73
C HIS A 28 23.53 -30.86 -1.75
N VAL A 29 23.03 -30.45 -2.92
CA VAL A 29 21.59 -30.25 -3.10
C VAL A 29 20.95 -31.64 -2.99
N PRO A 30 20.15 -31.93 -1.95
CA PRO A 30 19.50 -33.22 -1.87
C PRO A 30 18.46 -33.27 -2.99
N MET A 31 18.68 -34.15 -3.98
CA MET A 31 17.67 -34.44 -4.98
C MET A 31 16.50 -35.11 -4.27
N LEU A 32 15.41 -34.36 -4.08
CA LEU A 32 14.19 -34.87 -3.48
C LEU A 32 13.71 -36.10 -4.26
N SER A 33 13.52 -37.19 -3.54
CA SER A 33 12.99 -38.45 -4.09
C SER A 33 11.58 -38.23 -4.63
N SER A 34 11.15 -39.06 -5.58
CA SER A 34 9.80 -38.99 -6.14
C SER A 34 8.71 -39.11 -5.06
N ALA A 35 8.97 -39.91 -4.02
CA ALA A 35 8.10 -40.03 -2.85
C ALA A 35 8.01 -38.72 -2.05
N GLU A 36 9.13 -38.04 -1.77
CA GLU A 36 9.15 -36.76 -1.07
C GLU A 36 8.50 -35.63 -1.89
N ARG A 37 8.63 -35.66 -3.23
CA ARG A 37 7.91 -34.72 -4.11
C ARG A 37 6.40 -34.94 -4.03
N GLN A 38 5.97 -36.19 -4.09
CA GLN A 38 4.55 -36.53 -4.00
C GLN A 38 3.97 -36.21 -2.63
N GLN A 39 4.74 -36.43 -1.55
CA GLN A 39 4.36 -36.07 -0.18
C GLN A 39 4.27 -34.54 0.01
N ARG A 40 5.11 -33.76 -0.68
CA ARG A 40 5.00 -32.28 -0.74
C ARG A 40 3.81 -31.80 -1.57
N GLN A 41 3.45 -32.50 -2.65
CA GLN A 41 2.24 -32.21 -3.43
C GLN A 41 0.96 -32.56 -2.67
N LEU A 42 1.00 -33.60 -1.83
CA LEU A 42 -0.10 -34.02 -0.96
C LEU A 42 -0.16 -33.23 0.36
N ALA A 43 0.90 -32.50 0.71
CA ALA A 43 0.90 -31.64 1.88
C ALA A 43 -0.14 -30.53 1.69
N PRO A 44 -1.06 -30.33 2.64
CA PRO A 44 -2.04 -29.25 2.53
C PRO A 44 -1.30 -27.93 2.41
N VAL A 45 -1.53 -27.21 1.30
CA VAL A 45 -0.89 -25.94 0.98
C VAL A 45 -1.09 -24.97 2.15
N ARG A 46 -0.04 -24.75 2.94
CA ARG A 46 -0.07 -23.89 4.15
C ARG A 46 0.14 -22.40 3.83
N HIS A 47 0.19 -22.04 2.55
CA HIS A 47 0.58 -20.70 2.09
C HIS A 47 -0.40 -20.25 1.00
N GLY A 48 -1.07 -19.13 1.24
CA GLY A 48 -2.20 -18.66 0.45
C GLY A 48 -3.51 -18.77 1.21
N LEU A 49 -4.39 -17.81 0.92
CA LEU A 49 -5.77 -17.49 1.36
C LEU A 49 -6.56 -18.39 2.35
N TYR A 50 -6.23 -19.67 2.48
CA TYR A 50 -6.90 -20.67 3.31
C TYR A 50 -6.20 -21.00 4.63
N VAL A 51 -5.25 -20.19 5.08
CA VAL A 51 -4.78 -20.27 6.48
C VAL A 51 -5.93 -19.84 7.39
N ARG A 52 -6.62 -20.85 7.93
CA ARG A 52 -7.61 -20.75 9.01
C ARG A 52 -6.91 -20.36 10.32
N ALA A 53 -6.29 -19.18 10.37
CA ALA A 53 -5.72 -18.62 11.59
C ALA A 53 -6.57 -17.42 12.01
N ALA A 54 -7.23 -17.55 13.16
CA ALA A 54 -7.78 -16.40 13.90
C ALA A 54 -6.73 -15.27 14.04
N ASN A 55 -5.44 -15.63 14.14
CA ASN A 55 -4.30 -14.72 14.21
C ASN A 55 -4.04 -13.94 12.90
N GLY A 56 -4.30 -14.53 11.74
CA GLY A 56 -4.16 -13.85 10.44
C GLY A 56 -5.27 -12.82 10.20
N ARG A 57 -6.46 -13.07 10.75
CA ARG A 57 -7.57 -12.13 10.78
C ARG A 57 -7.28 -10.95 11.73
N GLN A 58 -6.72 -11.21 12.91
CA GLN A 58 -6.24 -10.19 13.84
C GLN A 58 -5.09 -9.33 13.29
N LEU A 59 -4.17 -9.91 12.52
CA LEU A 59 -3.07 -9.14 11.90
C LEU A 59 -3.59 -8.18 10.83
N ARG A 60 -4.63 -8.57 10.08
CA ARG A 60 -5.29 -7.73 9.07
C ARG A 60 -5.86 -6.45 9.67
N ASP A 61 -6.35 -6.49 10.90
CA ASP A 61 -6.95 -5.32 11.54
C ASP A 61 -5.95 -4.36 12.16
N ARG A 62 -4.73 -4.78 12.54
CA ARG A 62 -3.78 -3.85 13.22
C ARG A 62 -3.34 -2.69 12.34
N ALA A 63 -3.19 -2.89 11.03
CA ALA A 63 -2.84 -1.81 10.11
C ALA A 63 -4.01 -0.81 9.97
N VAL A 64 -5.22 -1.35 9.82
CA VAL A 64 -6.46 -0.58 9.72
C VAL A 64 -6.72 0.19 11.02
N GLN A 65 -6.65 -0.46 12.18
CA GLN A 65 -6.82 0.16 13.50
C GLN A 65 -5.82 1.30 13.71
N ARG A 66 -4.54 1.11 13.39
CA ARG A 66 -3.53 2.18 13.46
C ARG A 66 -3.87 3.34 12.55
N LEU A 67 -4.35 3.07 11.32
CA LEU A 67 -4.78 4.12 10.40
C LEU A 67 -6.02 4.85 10.90
N VAL A 68 -7.02 4.15 11.44
CA VAL A 68 -8.23 4.74 12.03
C VAL A 68 -7.86 5.62 13.22
N SER A 69 -6.95 5.18 14.10
CA SER A 69 -6.47 6.00 15.21
C SER A 69 -5.81 7.29 14.72
N LYS A 70 -4.96 7.21 13.69
CA LYS A 70 -4.35 8.40 13.06
C LYS A 70 -5.37 9.29 12.37
N LEU A 71 -6.36 8.69 11.70
CA LEU A 71 -7.43 9.41 11.03
C LEU A 71 -8.23 10.24 12.04
N ARG A 72 -8.60 9.66 13.18
CA ARG A 72 -9.30 10.36 14.26
C ARG A 72 -8.47 11.47 14.90
N GLN A 73 -7.15 11.30 14.98
CA GLN A 73 -6.25 12.36 15.45
C GLN A 73 -6.16 13.53 14.45
N ALA A 74 -6.14 13.23 13.15
CA ALA A 74 -6.06 14.24 12.10
C ALA A 74 -7.42 14.93 11.82
N ILE A 75 -8.52 14.26 12.13
CA ILE A 75 -9.87 14.68 11.76
C ILE A 75 -10.73 14.70 13.04
N PRO A 76 -10.65 15.79 13.83
CA PRO A 76 -11.23 15.85 15.16
C PRO A 76 -12.77 15.91 15.15
N TRP A 77 -13.39 16.25 14.02
CA TRP A 77 -14.85 16.28 13.88
C TRP A 77 -15.49 14.89 13.69
N LEU A 78 -14.69 13.82 13.56
CA LEU A 78 -15.23 12.47 13.47
C LEU A 78 -15.82 12.00 14.79
N THR A 79 -17.06 11.55 14.73
CA THR A 79 -17.81 11.00 15.86
C THR A 79 -17.76 9.47 15.86
N PRO A 80 -18.15 8.80 16.97
CA PRO A 80 -18.21 7.34 17.00
C PRO A 80 -19.15 6.72 15.93
N SER A 81 -20.19 7.44 15.49
CA SER A 81 -21.08 6.98 14.42
C SER A 81 -20.38 6.91 13.06
N ASP A 82 -19.30 7.65 12.84
CA ASP A 82 -18.55 7.67 11.60
C ASP A 82 -17.54 6.50 11.49
N LEU A 83 -17.34 5.74 12.58
CA LEU A 83 -16.34 4.68 12.65
C LEU A 83 -16.47 3.59 11.57
N PRO A 84 -17.68 3.12 11.18
CA PRO A 84 -17.80 2.13 10.11
C PRO A 84 -17.27 2.66 8.77
N ALA A 85 -17.62 3.90 8.41
CA ALA A 85 -17.16 4.55 7.19
C ALA A 85 -15.65 4.85 7.24
N ALA A 86 -15.15 5.33 8.38
CA ALA A 86 -13.73 5.56 8.61
C ALA A 86 -12.90 4.27 8.48
N ARG A 87 -13.40 3.16 9.01
CA ARG A 87 -12.75 1.85 8.89
C ARG A 87 -12.72 1.40 7.43
N ALA A 88 -13.83 1.48 6.72
CA ALA A 88 -13.91 1.11 5.30
C ALA A 88 -12.94 1.94 4.43
N TRP A 89 -12.83 3.25 4.70
CA TRP A 89 -11.84 4.12 4.05
C TRP A 89 -10.40 3.65 4.30
N CYS A 90 -10.06 3.30 5.55
CA CYS A 90 -8.74 2.80 5.92
C CYS A 90 -8.43 1.42 5.31
N GLU A 91 -9.42 0.52 5.23
CA GLU A 91 -9.27 -0.78 4.55
C GLU A 91 -8.96 -0.58 3.06
N ALA A 92 -9.71 0.29 2.39
CA ALA A 92 -9.47 0.65 0.98
C ALA A 92 -8.07 1.24 0.77
N GLU A 93 -7.57 2.06 1.71
CA GLU A 93 -6.22 2.63 1.66
C GLU A 93 -5.13 1.54 1.79
N VAL A 94 -5.29 0.58 2.70
CA VAL A 94 -4.35 -0.54 2.88
C VAL A 94 -4.28 -1.39 1.61
N LEU A 95 -5.44 -1.75 1.04
CA LEU A 95 -5.50 -2.52 -0.20
C LEU A 95 -4.91 -1.75 -1.38
N SER A 96 -5.23 -0.46 -1.51
CA SER A 96 -4.69 0.41 -2.55
C SER A 96 -3.17 0.47 -2.54
N ARG A 97 -2.54 0.48 -1.36
CA ARG A 97 -1.07 0.48 -1.24
C ARG A 97 -0.44 -0.80 -1.77
N LEU A 98 -1.05 -1.96 -1.47
CA LEU A 98 -0.57 -3.25 -1.96
C LEU A 98 -0.69 -3.33 -3.49
N VAL A 99 -1.85 -2.94 -4.02
CA VAL A 99 -2.12 -2.92 -5.46
C VAL A 99 -1.18 -1.95 -6.18
N PHE A 100 -0.98 -0.76 -5.64
CA PHE A 100 -0.07 0.23 -6.20
C PHE A 100 1.38 -0.25 -6.21
N HIS A 101 1.82 -0.89 -5.13
CA HIS A 101 3.15 -1.49 -5.07
C HIS A 101 3.35 -2.55 -6.16
N GLU A 102 2.38 -3.45 -6.32
CA GLU A 102 2.40 -4.49 -7.35
C GLU A 102 2.47 -3.88 -8.77
N LEU A 103 1.67 -2.84 -9.05
CA LEU A 103 1.71 -2.12 -10.33
C LEU A 103 3.04 -1.39 -10.57
N ARG A 104 3.71 -0.93 -9.50
CA ARG A 104 5.03 -0.30 -9.60
C ARG A 104 6.14 -1.30 -9.90
N VAL A 105 6.07 -2.50 -9.34
CA VAL A 105 7.09 -3.55 -9.53
C VAL A 105 6.91 -4.24 -10.88
N ASN A 106 5.68 -4.58 -11.25
CA ASN A 106 5.39 -5.42 -12.41
C ASN A 106 4.86 -4.66 -13.63
N GLY A 107 4.81 -3.33 -13.55
CA GLY A 107 4.32 -2.44 -14.60
C GLY A 107 2.79 -2.40 -14.70
N ILE A 108 2.31 -1.47 -15.52
CA ILE A 108 0.87 -1.24 -15.75
C ILE A 108 0.30 -2.04 -16.94
N THR A 109 1.16 -2.49 -17.83
CA THR A 109 0.81 -3.28 -19.01
C THR A 109 1.27 -4.73 -18.87
N THR A 110 0.68 -5.62 -19.66
CA THR A 110 1.17 -6.99 -19.85
C THR A 110 2.29 -7.00 -20.90
N GLY A 111 2.95 -8.14 -21.07
CA GLY A 111 3.96 -8.30 -22.13
C GLY A 111 3.41 -8.13 -23.56
N GLN A 112 2.09 -8.12 -23.74
CA GLN A 112 1.42 -7.87 -25.03
C GLN A 112 1.02 -6.40 -25.23
N GLY A 113 1.34 -5.50 -24.29
CA GLY A 113 0.97 -4.08 -24.36
C GLY A 113 -0.41 -3.74 -23.78
N GLU A 114 -1.21 -4.74 -23.43
CA GLU A 114 -2.56 -4.53 -22.87
C GLU A 114 -2.53 -4.05 -21.41
N PRO A 115 -3.47 -3.19 -20.98
CA PRO A 115 -3.57 -2.78 -19.58
C PRO A 115 -3.86 -3.96 -18.66
N ARG A 116 -3.12 -4.07 -17.55
CA ARG A 116 -3.38 -5.10 -16.54
C ARG A 116 -4.74 -4.87 -15.89
N ARG A 117 -5.51 -5.95 -15.67
CA ARG A 117 -6.76 -5.91 -14.89
C ARG A 117 -6.57 -5.21 -13.54
N LEU A 118 -5.44 -5.45 -12.88
CA LEU A 118 -5.10 -4.85 -11.60
C LEU A 118 -5.10 -3.31 -11.62
N LEU A 119 -4.78 -2.68 -12.75
CA LEU A 119 -4.88 -1.23 -12.92
C LEU A 119 -6.35 -0.75 -12.84
N SER A 120 -7.27 -1.49 -13.43
CA SER A 120 -8.70 -1.21 -13.35
C SER A 120 -9.22 -1.38 -11.93
N GLU A 121 -8.83 -2.46 -11.25
CA GLU A 121 -9.17 -2.70 -9.83
C GLU A 121 -8.63 -1.57 -8.94
N TYR A 122 -7.40 -1.09 -9.19
CA TYR A 122 -6.82 0.06 -8.48
C TYR A 122 -7.66 1.32 -8.65
N ARG A 123 -8.07 1.64 -9.89
CA ARG A 123 -8.92 2.80 -10.19
C ARG A 123 -10.27 2.71 -9.49
N GLN A 124 -10.86 1.51 -9.43
CA GLN A 124 -12.10 1.27 -8.69
C GLN A 124 -11.91 1.48 -7.19
N LEU A 125 -10.83 0.96 -6.59
CA LEU A 125 -10.51 1.20 -5.18
C LEU A 125 -10.36 2.69 -4.85
N ARG A 126 -9.67 3.45 -5.71
CA ARG A 126 -9.52 4.91 -5.53
C ARG A 126 -10.86 5.64 -5.64
N SER A 127 -11.75 5.18 -6.51
CA SER A 127 -13.09 5.76 -6.68
C SER A 127 -13.96 5.48 -5.45
N ALA A 128 -13.96 4.26 -4.93
CA ALA A 128 -14.67 3.89 -3.70
C ALA A 128 -14.14 4.68 -2.48
N GLN A 129 -12.81 4.80 -2.38
CA GLN A 129 -12.18 5.58 -1.31
C GLN A 129 -12.58 7.06 -1.34
N LEU A 130 -12.71 7.67 -2.53
CA LEU A 130 -13.22 9.02 -2.66
C LEU A 130 -14.68 9.14 -2.20
N GLY A 131 -15.49 8.11 -2.42
CA GLY A 131 -16.86 8.02 -1.89
C GLY A 131 -16.88 8.14 -0.37
N TYR A 132 -16.15 7.27 0.33
CA TYR A 132 -16.04 7.34 1.79
C TYR A 132 -15.43 8.68 2.27
N ALA A 133 -14.48 9.25 1.54
CA ALA A 133 -13.87 10.54 1.89
C ALA A 133 -14.86 11.72 1.81
N ARG A 134 -15.87 11.64 0.93
CA ARG A 134 -16.94 12.62 0.86
C ARG A 134 -17.88 12.51 2.06
N GLU A 135 -18.30 11.30 2.40
CA GLU A 135 -19.15 11.03 3.58
C GLU A 135 -18.50 11.51 4.88
N LEU A 136 -17.19 11.27 5.04
CA LEU A 136 -16.42 11.66 6.23
C LEU A 136 -15.99 13.15 6.24
N ALA A 137 -16.48 13.97 5.32
CA ALA A 137 -16.11 15.38 5.16
C ALA A 137 -14.59 15.64 5.02
N MET A 138 -13.85 14.68 4.45
CA MET A 138 -12.39 14.80 4.29
C MET A 138 -12.03 15.75 3.14
N THR A 139 -12.93 15.95 2.17
CA THR A 139 -12.72 16.86 1.04
C THR A 139 -13.25 18.27 1.33
N PRO A 140 -12.63 19.35 0.79
CA PRO A 140 -13.14 20.71 0.96
C PRO A 140 -14.58 20.88 0.44
N GLN A 141 -14.92 20.24 -0.68
CA GLN A 141 -16.27 20.28 -1.24
C GLN A 141 -17.29 19.62 -0.29
N ALA A 142 -16.96 18.47 0.28
CA ALA A 142 -17.84 17.79 1.23
C ALA A 142 -18.05 18.60 2.52
N ARG A 143 -17.00 19.25 3.04
CA ARG A 143 -17.12 20.17 4.19
C ARG A 143 -18.09 21.31 3.91
N LYS A 144 -17.97 21.95 2.74
CA LYS A 144 -18.89 23.01 2.30
C LYS A 144 -20.32 22.50 2.18
N ALA A 145 -20.52 21.32 1.59
CA ALA A 145 -21.85 20.74 1.39
C ALA A 145 -22.55 20.36 2.71
N LEU A 146 -21.78 19.87 3.69
CA LEU A 146 -22.30 19.49 5.01
C LEU A 146 -22.46 20.67 5.97
N GLY A 147 -22.05 21.89 5.57
CA GLY A 147 -21.95 23.04 6.47
C GLY A 147 -20.93 22.86 7.61
N ALA A 148 -20.24 21.71 7.63
CA ALA A 148 -19.21 21.30 8.56
C ALA A 148 -17.87 21.86 8.07
N ASP A 149 -17.70 23.17 8.19
CA ASP A 149 -16.40 23.78 8.11
C ASP A 149 -15.84 23.88 9.55
N PRO A 150 -14.86 23.06 9.93
CA PRO A 150 -14.19 23.18 11.22
C PRO A 150 -13.33 24.45 11.30
N GLY A 151 -13.22 25.22 10.21
CA GLY A 151 -12.70 26.59 10.16
C GLY A 151 -13.79 27.67 10.22
N ARG A 152 -15.04 27.34 10.59
CA ARG A 152 -16.11 28.34 10.83
C ARG A 152 -15.95 29.10 12.16
N GLU A 153 -14.77 29.06 12.75
CA GLU A 153 -14.21 30.18 13.50
C GLU A 153 -13.35 31.01 12.53
N GLY A 154 -14.02 31.78 11.67
CA GLY A 154 -13.39 32.74 10.76
C GLY A 154 -12.61 32.11 9.60
N ASP A 155 -13.26 32.03 8.43
CA ASP A 155 -12.59 31.80 7.16
C ASP A 155 -11.43 32.81 7.02
N ALA A 156 -10.19 32.33 6.83
CA ALA A 156 -9.01 33.18 6.73
C ALA A 156 -9.12 34.21 5.59
N VAL A 157 -9.86 33.88 4.53
CA VAL A 157 -10.15 34.79 3.42
C VAL A 157 -11.17 35.86 3.84
N GLU A 158 -12.20 35.47 4.58
CA GLU A 158 -13.22 36.38 5.14
C GLU A 158 -12.62 37.33 6.19
N ASN A 159 -11.73 36.80 7.04
CA ASN A 159 -10.98 37.56 8.04
C ASN A 159 -10.04 38.57 7.37
N PHE A 160 -9.33 38.16 6.31
CA PHE A 160 -8.46 39.04 5.54
C PHE A 160 -9.27 40.13 4.82
N ARG A 161 -10.39 39.78 4.20
CA ARG A 161 -11.30 40.74 3.55
C ARG A 161 -11.84 41.78 4.54
N SER A 162 -12.29 41.33 5.71
CA SER A 162 -12.79 42.20 6.78
C SER A 162 -11.70 43.14 7.31
N TYR A 163 -10.48 42.62 7.48
CA TYR A 163 -9.32 43.42 7.87
C TYR A 163 -8.97 44.50 6.84
N VAL A 164 -8.92 44.15 5.54
CA VAL A 164 -8.65 45.11 4.46
C VAL A 164 -9.73 46.19 4.40
N ALA A 165 -11.01 45.80 4.45
CA ALA A 165 -12.13 46.75 4.47
C ALA A 165 -12.05 47.73 5.66
N SER A 166 -11.70 47.24 6.85
CA SER A 166 -11.53 48.08 8.05
C SER A 166 -10.36 49.07 7.94
N ARG A 167 -9.29 48.69 7.24
CA ARG A 167 -8.11 49.55 7.00
C ARG A 167 -8.42 50.66 6.00
N ASP A 168 -9.14 50.33 4.94
CA ASP A 168 -9.53 51.30 3.92
C ASP A 168 -10.54 52.32 4.46
N ALA A 169 -11.49 51.88 5.29
CA ALA A 169 -12.41 52.78 5.99
C ALA A 169 -11.66 53.80 6.89
N LYS A 170 -10.74 53.33 7.74
CA LYS A 170 -9.93 54.21 8.58
C LYS A 170 -9.08 55.20 7.78
N ARG A 171 -8.57 54.78 6.62
CA ARG A 171 -7.77 55.65 5.73
C ARG A 171 -8.64 56.69 5.03
N HIS A 172 -9.88 56.36 4.70
CA HIS A 172 -10.86 57.29 4.16
C HIS A 172 -11.22 58.36 5.20
N ASP A 173 -11.56 57.94 6.42
CA ASP A 173 -11.94 58.86 7.51
C ASP A 173 -10.80 59.83 7.87
N ALA A 174 -9.55 59.36 7.88
CA ALA A 174 -8.38 60.19 8.12
C ALA A 174 -8.10 61.22 7.01
N ARG A 175 -8.59 60.98 5.78
CA ARG A 175 -8.46 61.91 4.65
C ARG A 175 -9.58 62.94 4.60
N THR A 176 -10.77 62.60 5.07
CA THR A 176 -11.92 63.51 5.13
C THR A 176 -11.92 64.42 6.37
N ALA A 177 -11.12 64.09 7.38
CA ALA A 177 -10.95 64.88 8.60
C ALA A 177 -9.83 65.95 8.52
N SER A 178 -9.16 66.08 7.37
CA SER A 178 -8.16 67.12 7.07
C SER A 178 -8.70 68.09 6.03
#